data_AF-A0A1X0MXL8-F1
#
_entry.id   AF-A0A1X0MXL8-F1
#
_cell.length_a   1.000
_cell.length_b   1.000
_cell.length_c   1.000
_cell.angle_alpha   90.00
_cell.angle_beta   90.00
_cell.angle_gamma   90.00
#
_symmetry.space_group_name_H-M   'P 1'
#
loop_
_entity.id
_entity.type
_entity.pdbx_description
1 polymer ?
#
loop_
_entity_poly.entity_id
_entity_poly.type
_entity_poly.pdbx_seq_one_letter_code
_entity_poly.pdbx_strand_id
1 'polypeptide(L)'
;MFLHNKRLQYTVRVSEPNPGLANLLLEQFGGAQGELAAASRYFTQALSEEDPGRKDLLFDIATEELSHLEVVGSIIVMLNK
;
A
#
# COMPACT_ATOMS: atom_id res chain seq x y z
N MET A 1 15.29 -2.56 8.87
CA MET A 1 15.59 -1.19 8.37
C MET A 1 14.77 -0.99 7.11
N PHE A 2 14.03 0.11 6.97
CA PHE A 2 13.31 0.43 5.73
C PHE A 2 14.15 1.32 4.83
N LEU A 3 13.98 1.15 3.52
CA LEU A 3 14.57 2.00 2.49
C LEU A 3 13.47 2.38 1.51
N HIS A 4 13.42 3.65 1.11
CA HIS A 4 12.48 4.13 0.10
C HIS A 4 13.19 4.32 -1.23
N ASN A 5 12.63 3.76 -2.29
CA ASN A 5 13.06 3.98 -3.67
C ASN A 5 12.02 4.87 -4.36
N LYS A 6 12.46 5.93 -5.05
CA LYS A 6 11.54 6.86 -5.74
C LYS A 6 10.78 6.24 -6.91
N ARG A 7 11.16 5.04 -7.35
CA ARG A 7 10.45 4.31 -8.41
C ARG A 7 9.26 3.58 -7.79
N LEU A 8 8.07 3.88 -8.30
CA LEU A 8 6.87 3.10 -7.98
C LEU A 8 7.06 1.64 -8.39
N GLN A 9 6.49 0.73 -7.59
CA GLN A 9 6.42 -0.70 -7.90
C GLN A 9 5.73 -0.95 -9.24
N TYR A 10 4.71 -0.13 -9.57
CA TYR A 10 4.05 -0.14 -10.87
C TYR A 10 3.81 1.29 -11.39
N THR A 11 3.95 1.47 -12.70
CA THR A 11 3.73 2.78 -13.33
C THR A 11 2.24 3.12 -13.39
N VAL A 12 1.84 4.15 -12.64
CA VAL A 12 0.47 4.67 -12.65
C VAL A 12 0.23 5.59 -13.85
N ARG A 13 -0.94 5.47 -14.48
CA ARG A 13 -1.41 6.37 -15.54
C ARG A 13 -2.87 6.73 -15.28
N VAL A 14 -3.18 8.02 -15.29
CA VAL A 14 -4.53 8.58 -15.18
C VAL A 14 -4.78 9.42 -16.43
N SER A 15 -5.88 9.17 -17.12
CA SER A 15 -6.22 9.86 -18.39
C SER A 15 -6.79 11.25 -18.17
N GLU A 16 -7.62 11.43 -17.15
CA GLU A 16 -8.30 12.68 -16.83
C GLU A 16 -8.59 12.78 -15.32
N PRO A 17 -8.76 14.00 -14.79
CA PRO A 17 -9.10 14.20 -13.38
C PRO A 17 -10.49 13.64 -13.07
N ASN A 18 -10.64 12.94 -11.95
CA ASN A 18 -11.93 12.45 -11.46
C ASN A 18 -11.95 12.43 -9.93
N PRO A 19 -12.34 13.56 -9.29
CA PRO A 19 -12.38 13.67 -7.82
C PRO A 19 -13.35 12.68 -7.15
N GLY A 20 -14.41 12.28 -7.84
CA GLY A 20 -15.36 11.28 -7.34
C GLY A 20 -14.70 9.91 -7.17
N LEU A 21 -13.94 9.47 -8.18
CA LEU A 21 -13.15 8.25 -8.09
C LEU A 21 -12.03 8.37 -7.03
N ALA A 22 -11.37 9.53 -6.94
CA ALA A 22 -10.35 9.76 -5.92
C ALA A 22 -10.91 9.58 -4.50
N ASN A 23 -12.13 10.07 -4.25
CA ASN A 23 -12.80 9.91 -2.97
C ASN A 23 -13.14 8.44 -2.67
N LEU A 24 -13.55 7.66 -3.66
CA LEU A 24 -13.79 6.22 -3.49
C LEU A 24 -12.49 5.45 -3.18
N LEU A 25 -11.37 5.83 -3.80
CA LEU A 25 -10.08 5.18 -3.58
C LEU A 25 -9.48 5.46 -2.19
N LEU A 26 -10.00 6.44 -1.43
CA LEU A 26 -9.60 6.63 -0.02
C LEU A 26 -9.90 5.39 0.83
N GLU A 27 -10.91 4.59 0.47
CA GLU A 27 -11.18 3.32 1.14
C GLU A 27 -10.05 2.31 0.92
N GLN A 28 -9.46 2.27 -0.27
CA GLN A 28 -8.29 1.41 -0.54
C GLN A 28 -7.03 1.97 0.12
N PHE A 29 -6.89 3.28 0.27
CA PHE A 29 -5.73 3.87 0.94
C PHE A 29 -5.76 3.65 2.46
N GLY A 30 -6.82 4.11 3.12
CA GLY A 30 -6.91 4.18 4.60
C GLY A 30 -8.16 3.56 5.21
N GLY A 31 -9.01 2.92 4.40
CA GLY A 31 -10.18 2.20 4.89
C GLY A 31 -9.82 0.94 5.68
N ALA A 32 -10.83 0.31 6.27
CA ALA A 32 -10.62 -0.84 7.16
C ALA A 32 -10.00 -2.04 6.43
N GLN A 33 -10.26 -2.16 5.14
CA GLN A 33 -9.73 -3.20 4.25
C GLN A 33 -8.67 -2.66 3.29
N GLY A 34 -8.23 -1.42 3.45
CA GLY A 34 -7.22 -0.80 2.59
C GLY A 34 -5.79 -1.26 2.85
N GLU A 35 -4.88 -0.77 2.02
CA GLU A 35 -3.47 -1.15 1.97
C GLU A 35 -2.74 -0.83 3.28
N LEU A 36 -3.03 0.33 3.90
CA LEU A 36 -2.42 0.69 5.18
C LEU A 36 -2.81 -0.31 6.28
N ALA A 37 -4.06 -0.77 6.28
CA ALA A 37 -4.53 -1.76 7.23
C ALA A 37 -3.90 -3.14 6.93
N ALA A 38 -3.77 -3.53 5.66
CA ALA A 38 -3.10 -4.76 5.26
C ALA A 38 -1.63 -4.77 5.68
N ALA A 39 -0.85 -3.74 5.30
CA ALA A 39 0.55 -3.57 5.68
C ALA A 39 0.74 -3.66 7.20
N SER A 40 -0.08 -2.93 7.96
CA SER A 40 -0.01 -2.93 9.43
C SER A 40 -0.33 -4.30 10.04
N ARG A 41 -1.33 -5.01 9.49
CA ARG A 41 -1.70 -6.35 9.97
C ARG A 41 -0.59 -7.36 9.72
N TYR A 42 -0.07 -7.47 8.50
CA TYR A 42 1.00 -8.41 8.20
C TYR A 42 2.28 -8.08 8.96
N PHE A 43 2.61 -6.79 9.10
CA PHE A 43 3.79 -6.37 9.87
C PHE A 43 3.68 -6.78 11.34
N THR A 44 2.54 -6.53 11.98
CA THR A 44 2.33 -6.90 13.39
C THR A 44 2.29 -8.40 13.61
N GLN A 45 1.71 -9.17 12.67
CA GLN A 45 1.75 -10.63 12.68
C GLN A 45 3.19 -11.16 12.58
N ALA A 46 4.01 -10.58 11.69
CA ALA A 46 5.41 -10.96 11.53
C ALA A 46 6.22 -10.76 12.82
N LEU A 47 5.95 -9.69 13.58
CA LEU A 47 6.62 -9.44 14.86
C LEU A 47 6.37 -10.56 15.87
N SER A 48 5.16 -11.11 15.90
CA SER A 48 4.74 -12.20 16.79
C SER A 48 5.00 -13.61 16.28
N GLU A 49 5.41 -13.78 15.02
CA GLU A 49 5.66 -15.10 14.43
C GLU A 49 7.01 -15.68 14.88
N GLU A 50 7.00 -16.99 15.16
CA GLU A 50 8.14 -17.78 15.63
C GLU A 50 8.78 -18.59 14.50
N ASP A 51 7.98 -19.07 13.54
CA ASP A 51 8.50 -19.77 12.36
C ASP A 51 9.27 -18.80 11.46
N PRO A 52 10.58 -19.03 11.20
CA PRO A 52 11.38 -18.09 10.44
C PRO A 52 10.88 -17.87 9.02
N GLY A 53 10.36 -18.91 8.36
CA GLY A 53 9.89 -18.82 6.97
C GLY A 53 8.60 -18.03 6.83
N ARG A 54 7.63 -18.27 7.73
CA ARG A 54 6.39 -17.48 7.77
C ARG A 54 6.64 -16.04 8.18
N LYS A 55 7.55 -15.82 9.11
CA LYS A 55 7.94 -14.47 9.55
C LYS A 55 8.49 -13.64 8.39
N ASP A 56 9.39 -14.24 7.61
CA ASP A 56 9.98 -13.60 6.43
C ASP A 56 8.90 -13.27 5.39
N LEU A 57 8.06 -14.26 5.06
CA LEU A 57 6.93 -14.07 4.14
C LEU A 57 5.99 -12.93 4.58
N LEU A 58 5.66 -12.85 5.87
CA LEU A 58 4.79 -11.78 6.37
C LEU A 58 5.45 -10.40 6.27
N PHE A 59 6.76 -10.29 6.50
CA PHE A 59 7.48 -9.04 6.28
C PHE A 59 7.59 -8.66 4.80
N ASP A 60 7.78 -9.64 3.92
CA ASP A 60 7.77 -9.44 2.47
C ASP A 60 6.42 -8.86 2.02
N ILE A 61 5.32 -9.51 2.39
CA ILE A 61 3.97 -9.05 2.06
C ILE A 61 3.71 -7.67 2.68
N ALA A 62 4.00 -7.47 3.97
CA ALA A 62 3.80 -6.17 4.63
C ALA A 62 4.54 -5.03 3.91
N THR A 63 5.74 -5.30 3.40
CA THR A 63 6.56 -4.32 2.66
C THR A 63 6.00 -4.07 1.26
N GLU A 64 5.47 -5.09 0.60
CA GLU A 64 4.76 -4.96 -0.67
C GLU A 64 3.48 -4.11 -0.53
N GLU A 65 2.68 -4.32 0.52
CA GLU A 65 1.47 -3.51 0.74
C GLU A 65 1.76 -2.02 0.97
N LEU A 66 2.95 -1.66 1.48
CA LEU A 66 3.38 -0.26 1.54
C LEU A 66 3.65 0.33 0.15
N SER A 67 4.07 -0.51 -0.81
CA SER A 67 4.23 -0.11 -2.21
C SER A 67 2.88 0.04 -2.91
N HIS A 68 1.92 -0.85 -2.64
CA HIS A 68 0.53 -0.69 -3.08
C HIS A 68 -0.09 0.60 -2.53
N LEU A 69 0.14 0.91 -1.25
CA LEU A 69 -0.32 2.15 -0.63
C LEU A 69 0.24 3.39 -1.35
N GLU A 70 1.52 3.39 -1.74
CA GLU A 70 2.13 4.48 -2.51
C GLU A 70 1.52 4.61 -3.91
N VAL A 71 1.22 3.48 -4.58
CA VAL A 71 0.53 3.44 -5.87
C VAL A 71 -0.88 4.04 -5.76
N VAL A 72 -1.68 3.60 -4.78
CA VAL A 72 -3.05 4.12 -4.55
C VAL A 72 -3.01 5.61 -4.23
N GLY A 73 -2.11 6.05 -3.34
CA GLY A 73 -1.92 7.46 -3.01
C GLY A 73 -1.54 8.30 -4.24
N SER A 74 -0.66 7.77 -5.09
CA SER A 74 -0.29 8.43 -6.35
C SER A 74 -1.48 8.58 -7.30
N ILE A 75 -2.31 7.55 -7.44
CA ILE A 75 -3.56 7.61 -8.24
C ILE A 75 -4.49 8.70 -7.69
N ILE A 76 -4.73 8.73 -6.38
CA ILE A 76 -5.61 9.72 -5.73
C ILE A 76 -5.13 11.14 -6.00
N VAL A 77 -3.82 11.39 -5.89
CA VAL A 77 -3.24 12.70 -6.17
C VAL A 77 -3.38 13.08 -7.65
N MET A 78 -3.17 12.13 -8.57
CA MET A 78 -3.32 12.38 -10.01
C MET A 78 -4.77 12.66 -10.41
N LEU A 79 -5.75 12.00 -9.79
CA LEU A 79 -7.18 12.21 -10.06
C LEU A 79 -7.71 13.57 -9.56
N ASN A 80 -6.99 14.26 -8.68
CA ASN A 80 -7.36 15.56 -8.11
C ASN A 80 -6.62 16.76 -8.73
N LYS A 81 -5.74 16.52 -9.71
CA LYS A 81 -5.03 17.56 -10.47
C LYS A 81 -5.72 17.77 -11.79
#